data_AF-B1I0F1-F1
#
_entry.id   AF-B1I0F1-F1
#
_cell.length_a   1.000
_cell.length_b   1.000
_cell.length_c   1.000
_cell.angle_alpha   90.00
_cell.angle_beta   90.00
_cell.angle_gamma   90.00
#
_symmetry.space_group_name_H-M   'P 1'
#
loop_
_entity.id
_entity.type
_entity.pdbx_description
1 polymer ?
#
loop_
_entity_poly.entity_id
_entity_poly.type
_entity_poly.pdbx_seq_one_letter_code
_entity_poly.pdbx_strand_id
1 'polypeptide(L)' 'MDITNINVFLTNQEEAYLKLCFVELENFREKGVLVEGEIRKLNNQFFNGNPTTLFTIGELVYREIAIRHFNVC' A
#
# COMPACT_ATOMS: atom_id res chain seq x y z
N MET A 1 -15.81 0.12 -5.99
CA MET A 1 -14.38 0.15 -5.62
C MET A 1 -13.65 -0.63 -6.68
N ASP A 2 -12.81 0.02 -7.48
CA ASP A 2 -12.10 -0.63 -8.58
C ASP A 2 -10.65 -0.92 -8.16
N ILE A 3 -10.47 -2.09 -7.55
CA ILE A 3 -9.18 -2.61 -7.04
C ILE A 3 -8.15 -2.74 -8.17
N THR A 4 -8.61 -2.88 -9.41
CA THR A 4 -7.77 -3.00 -10.61
C THR A 4 -6.83 -1.80 -10.76
N ASN A 5 -7.31 -0.59 -10.45
CA ASN A 5 -6.55 0.64 -10.67
C ASN A 5 -5.40 0.79 -9.67
N ILE A 6 -5.59 0.40 -8.40
CA ILE A 6 -4.51 0.46 -7.41
C ILE A 6 -3.46 -0.63 -7.66
N ASN A 7 -3.86 -1.83 -8.12
CA ASN A 7 -2.91 -2.88 -8.47
C ASN A 7 -2.00 -2.44 -9.62
N VAL A 8 -2.58 -1.92 -10.71
CA VAL A 8 -1.79 -1.39 -11.84
C VAL A 8 -0.88 -0.26 -11.37
N PHE A 9 -1.37 0.63 -10.51
CA PHE A 9 -0.55 1.70 -9.95
C PHE A 9 0.69 1.14 -9.21
N LEU A 10 0.47 0.19 -8.28
CA LEU A 10 1.53 -0.40 -7.44
C LEU A 10 2.56 -1.17 -8.26
N THR A 11 2.13 -1.95 -9.26
CA THR A 11 3.05 -2.69 -10.15
C THR A 11 3.96 -1.75 -10.95
N ASN A 12 3.52 -0.54 -11.24
CA ASN A 12 4.32 0.46 -11.94
C ASN A 12 5.24 1.30 -11.03
N GLN A 13 5.20 1.10 -9.71
CA GLN A 13 6.07 1.84 -8.78
C GLN A 13 7.44 1.21 -8.62
N GLU A 14 8.44 2.02 -8.25
CA GLU A 14 9.77 1.55 -7.91
C GLU A 14 9.82 0.85 -6.53
N GLU A 15 10.83 0.02 -6.30
CA GLU A 15 11.02 -0.64 -5.00
C GLU A 15 11.13 0.35 -3.84
N ALA A 16 11.78 1.51 -4.07
CA ALA A 16 11.88 2.57 -3.08
C ALA A 16 10.51 3.06 -2.60
N TYR A 17 9.53 3.17 -3.50
CA TYR A 17 8.17 3.55 -3.15
C TYR A 17 7.50 2.48 -2.28
N LEU A 18 7.60 1.20 -2.68
CA LEU A 18 7.02 0.09 -1.92
C LEU A 18 7.63 -0.02 -0.51
N LYS A 19 8.92 0.29 -0.37
CA LYS A 19 9.59 0.36 0.93
C LYS A 19 9.03 1.48 1.82
N LEU A 20 8.72 2.65 1.26
CA LEU A 20 8.08 3.74 2.01
C LEU A 20 6.69 3.32 2.50
N CYS A 21 5.89 2.69 1.62
CA CYS A 21 4.60 2.11 1.99
C CYS A 21 4.72 1.08 3.11
N PHE A 22 5.68 0.16 3.02
CA PHE A 22 5.96 -0.84 4.05
C PHE A 22 6.27 -0.19 5.41
N VAL A 23 7.18 0.79 5.43
CA VAL A 23 7.58 1.48 6.66
C VAL A 23 6.40 2.20 7.30
N GLU A 24 5.53 2.83 6.50
CA GLU A 24 4.32 3.49 7.00
C GLU A 24 3.31 2.48 7.57
N LEU A 25 3.09 1.34 6.91
CA LEU A 25 2.20 0.28 7.39
C LEU A 25 2.68 -0.33 8.72
N GLU A 26 3.98 -0.58 8.86
CA GLU A 26 4.53 -1.11 10.10
C GLU A 26 4.46 -0.09 11.24
N ASN A 27 4.77 1.20 10.95
CA ASN A 27 4.55 2.27 11.92
C ASN A 27 3.07 2.37 12.35
N PHE A 28 2.13 2.22 11.42
CA PHE A 28 0.70 2.21 11.73
C PHE A 28 0.32 1.00 12.59
N ARG A 29 0.86 -0.19 12.31
CA ARG A 29 0.65 -1.40 13.14
C ARG A 29 1.15 -1.23 14.56
N GLU A 30 2.31 -0.61 14.74
CA GLU A 30 2.92 -0.41 16.05
C GLU A 30 2.23 0.70 16.87
N LYS A 31 1.84 1.81 16.21
CA LYS A 31 1.41 3.04 16.90
C LYS A 31 -0.10 3.26 16.84
N GLY A 32 -0.82 2.59 15.94
CA GLY A 32 -2.25 2.78 15.68
C GLY A 32 -2.60 4.12 15.02
N VAL A 33 -1.61 4.92 14.61
CA VAL A 33 -1.80 6.25 14.03
C VAL A 33 -1.24 6.28 12.62
N LEU A 34 -2.11 6.56 11.64
CA LEU A 34 -1.69 6.72 10.25
C LEU A 34 -1.16 8.14 10.04
N VAL A 35 0.15 8.23 9.83
CA VAL A 35 0.85 9.49 9.57
C VAL A 35 0.64 9.95 8.12
N GLU A 36 1.05 11.18 7.82
CA GLU A 36 1.07 11.67 6.43
C GLU A 36 2.15 10.90 5.65
N GLY A 37 1.76 10.17 4.61
CA GLY A 37 2.66 9.30 3.85
C GLY A 37 2.00 8.73 2.59
N GLU A 38 2.65 7.73 1.99
CA GLU A 38 2.21 7.10 0.74
C GLU A 38 0.95 6.25 0.92
N ILE A 39 0.78 5.54 2.05
CA ILE A 39 -0.45 4.78 2.33
C ILE A 39 -1.64 5.72 2.49
N ARG A 40 -1.46 6.82 3.22
CA ARG A 40 -2.51 7.85 3.37
C ARG A 40 -2.87 8.48 2.02
N LYS A 41 -1.88 8.79 1.17
CA LYS A 41 -2.11 9.29 -0.21
C LYS A 41 -2.88 8.27 -1.05
N LEU A 42 -2.48 7.00 -1.03
CA LEU A 42 -3.17 5.91 -1.73
C LEU A 42 -4.62 5.77 -1.27
N ASN A 43 -4.86 5.84 0.05
CA ASN A 43 -6.22 5.77 0.58
C ASN A 43 -7.08 6.94 0.07
N ASN A 44 -6.55 8.17 0.13
CA ASN A 44 -7.26 9.33 -0.38
C ASN A 44 -7.52 9.24 -1.88
N GLN A 45 -6.54 8.79 -2.67
CA GLN A 45 -6.62 8.71 -4.12
C GLN A 45 -7.58 7.63 -4.62
N PHE A 46 -7.55 6.44 -4.03
CA PHE A 46 -8.29 5.28 -4.55
C PHE A 46 -9.56 4.94 -3.76
N PHE A 47 -9.67 5.43 -2.53
CA PHE A 47 -10.75 5.08 -1.60
C PHE A 47 -11.36 6.27 -0.87
N ASN A 48 -11.06 7.51 -1.29
CA ASN A 48 -11.58 8.75 -0.70
C ASN A 48 -11.37 8.85 0.81
N GLY A 49 -10.26 8.32 1.32
CA GLY A 49 -9.91 8.39 2.74
C GLY A 49 -10.69 7.42 3.62
N ASN A 50 -11.35 6.40 3.05
CA ASN A 50 -12.06 5.39 3.81
C ASN A 50 -11.08 4.57 4.68
N PRO A 51 -11.14 4.66 6.03
CA PRO A 51 -10.18 3.96 6.89
C PRO A 51 -10.29 2.43 6.82
N THR A 52 -11.45 1.88 6.42
CA THR A 52 -11.63 0.42 6.34
C THR A 52 -10.86 -0.23 5.19
N THR A 53 -10.36 0.56 4.24
CA THR A 53 -9.61 0.07 3.08
C THR A 53 -8.10 0.03 3.31
N LEU A 54 -7.61 0.52 4.47
CA LEU A 54 -6.18 0.48 4.82
C LEU A 54 -5.65 -0.96 4.84
N PHE A 55 -6.44 -1.90 5.33
CA PHE A 55 -6.09 -3.32 5.30
C PHE A 55 -5.89 -3.81 3.87
N THR A 56 -6.82 -3.48 2.97
CA THR A 56 -6.73 -3.84 1.55
C THR A 56 -5.49 -3.23 0.89
N ILE A 57 -5.20 -1.94 1.12
CA ILE A 57 -3.99 -1.30 0.59
C ILE A 57 -2.74 -2.03 1.08
N GLY A 58 -2.70 -2.37 2.38
CA GLY A 58 -1.61 -3.13 2.97
C GLY A 58 -1.40 -4.49 2.29
N GLU A 59 -2.46 -5.27 2.11
CA GLU A 59 -2.38 -6.56 1.41
C GLU A 59 -1.82 -6.43 -0.01
N LEU A 60 -2.21 -5.40 -0.75
CA LEU A 60 -1.74 -5.17 -2.12
C LEU A 60 -0.26 -4.78 -2.16
N VAL A 61 0.17 -3.90 -1.24
CA VAL A 61 1.58 -3.53 -1.11
C VAL A 61 2.44 -4.74 -0.74
N TYR A 62 2.04 -5.52 0.27
CA TYR A 62 2.77 -6.72 0.68
C TYR A 62 2.83 -7.77 -0.44
N ARG A 63 1.73 -7.94 -1.20
CA ARG A 63 1.69 -8.85 -2.34
C ARG A 63 2.67 -8.42 -3.43
N GLU A 64 2.70 -7.15 -3.80
CA GLU A 64 3.63 -6.64 -4.83
C GLU A 64 5.09 -6.82 -4.38
N ILE A 65 5.41 -6.52 -3.12
CA ILE A 65 6.74 -6.77 -2.55
C ILE A 65 7.08 -8.27 -2.63
N ALA A 66 6.15 -9.16 -2.25
CA ALA A 66 6.36 -10.60 -2.29
C ALA A 66 6.59 -11.12 -3.72
N ILE A 67 5.82 -10.65 -4.71
CA ILE A 67 5.99 -11.01 -6.11
C ILE A 67 7.42 -10.67 -6.58
N ARG A 68 7.89 -9.45 -6.28
CA ARG A 68 9.24 -9.00 -6.68
C ARG A 68 10.35 -9.73 -5.95
N HIS A 69 10.17 -10.03 -4.66
CA HIS A 69 11.21 -10.65 -3.86
C HIS A 69 11.33 -12.16 -4.11
N PHE A 70 10.21 -12.84 -4.34
CA PHE A 70 10.16 -14.29 -4.49
C PHE A 70 10.00 -14.75 -5.94
N ASN A 71 9.90 -13.83 -6.92
CA ASN A 71 9.62 -14.13 -8.33
C ASN A 71 8.42 -15.07 -8.52
N VAL A 72 7.35 -14.86 -7.75
CA VAL A 72 6.14 -15.68 -7.87
C VAL A 72 5.33 -15.15 -9.06
N CYS A 73 5.49 -15.79 -10.21
CA CYS A 73 4.69 -15.58 -11.42
C CYS A 73 3.38 -16.35 -11.37
#